data_AF-A0A495SZ64-F1
#
_entry.id   AF-A0A495SZ64-F1
#
_cell.length_a   1.000
_cell.length_b   1.000
_cell.length_c   1.000
_cell.angle_alpha   90.00
_cell.angle_beta   90.00
_cell.angle_gamma   90.00
#
_symmetry.space_group_name_H-M   'P 1'
#
loop_
_entity.id
_entity.type
_entity.pdbx_description
1 polymer ?
#
loop_
_entity_poly.entity_id
_entity_poly.type
_entity_poly.pdbx_seq_one_letter_code
_entity_poly.pdbx_strand_id
1 'polypeptide(L)'
;MFELLPGVGVLLPDGAGTLRFGTDEVATREALAGLGRVRDPGGLDAGWMCTVQWGDFELTACAGGGRRDPQAGDLPMAEVVLSRAGPPRRPLPGRAPVGRGAPGPGWRGPAAVPVVLDGIDLFGYPAAEVLEALGEDRHPGLRPQAAVPGGYLPGISFRDEPPPESGAPDLARYEDMWTTGRDDWQLERTGSGYLVVRKGDPPMHLLICHDALADQVVANMLAAGVEVVAG
;
A
#
# COMPACT_ATOMS: atom_id res chain seq x y z
N MET A 1 -6.50 15.87 2.88
CA MET A 1 -5.16 15.32 2.56
C MET A 1 -5.30 13.83 2.25
N PHE A 2 -4.39 13.28 1.47
CA PHE A 2 -4.19 11.84 1.36
C PHE A 2 -3.03 11.42 2.27
N GLU A 3 -3.12 10.24 2.88
CA GLU A 3 -2.01 9.65 3.64
C GLU A 3 -1.72 8.25 3.11
N LEU A 4 -0.49 8.01 2.68
CA LEU A 4 -0.01 6.73 2.23
C LEU A 4 0.39 5.91 3.46
N LEU A 5 -0.22 4.74 3.62
CA LEU A 5 -0.01 3.85 4.76
C LEU A 5 0.66 2.56 4.26
N PRO A 6 2.00 2.42 4.44
CA PRO A 6 2.75 1.19 4.17
C PRO A 6 2.03 -0.09 4.60
N GLY A 7 1.87 -1.05 3.68
CA GLY A 7 1.22 -2.34 3.91
C GLY A 7 -0.30 -2.28 4.20
N VAL A 8 -0.90 -1.08 4.23
CA VAL A 8 -2.33 -0.90 4.52
C VAL A 8 -3.08 -0.36 3.31
N GLY A 9 -2.59 0.71 2.68
CA GLY A 9 -3.27 1.38 1.57
C GLY A 9 -3.18 2.89 1.65
N VAL A 10 -4.30 3.59 1.42
CA VAL A 10 -4.38 5.05 1.40
C VAL A 10 -5.55 5.54 2.24
N LEU A 11 -5.27 6.41 3.21
CA LEU A 11 -6.31 7.17 3.90
C LEU A 11 -6.84 8.25 2.96
N LEU A 12 -8.15 8.26 2.76
CA LEU A 12 -8.85 9.19 1.89
C LEU A 12 -9.18 10.49 2.64
N PRO A 13 -9.23 11.64 1.94
CA PRO A 13 -9.54 12.93 2.54
C PRO A 13 -10.98 12.99 3.10
N ASP A 14 -11.23 14.03 3.89
CA ASP A 14 -12.56 14.41 4.43
C ASP A 14 -13.29 13.28 5.19
N GLY A 15 -12.54 12.33 5.74
CA GLY A 15 -13.10 11.21 6.49
C GLY A 15 -13.80 10.16 5.61
N ALA A 16 -13.51 10.13 4.31
CA ALA A 16 -14.06 9.14 3.37
C ALA A 16 -13.59 7.70 3.62
N GLY A 17 -12.74 7.47 4.63
CA GLY A 17 -12.28 6.16 5.07
C GLY A 17 -10.91 5.80 4.51
N THR A 18 -10.58 4.51 4.54
CA THR A 18 -9.31 3.98 4.07
C THR A 18 -9.54 3.06 2.88
N LEU A 19 -8.88 3.37 1.77
CA LEU A 19 -8.78 2.48 0.63
C LEU A 19 -7.66 1.47 0.93
N ARG A 20 -8.00 0.19 1.15
CA ARG A 20 -7.05 -0.82 1.66
C ARG A 20 -6.54 -1.73 0.56
N PHE A 21 -5.26 -2.09 0.60
CA PHE A 21 -4.76 -3.20 -0.20
C PHE A 21 -5.47 -4.50 0.18
N GLY A 22 -5.60 -5.42 -0.77
CA GLY A 22 -6.32 -6.68 -0.54
C GLY A 22 -7.83 -6.62 -0.79
N THR A 23 -8.44 -5.45 -0.98
CA THR A 23 -9.90 -5.34 -1.18
C THR A 23 -10.32 -5.61 -2.62
N ASP A 24 -11.52 -6.16 -2.80
CA ASP A 24 -12.10 -6.40 -4.13
C ASP A 24 -12.54 -5.10 -4.85
N GLU A 25 -12.96 -5.23 -6.11
CA GLU A 25 -13.43 -4.12 -6.94
C GLU A 25 -14.60 -3.37 -6.31
N VAL A 26 -15.59 -4.09 -5.76
CA VAL A 26 -16.84 -3.51 -5.27
C VAL A 26 -16.56 -2.65 -4.04
N ALA A 27 -15.84 -3.20 -3.07
CA ALA A 27 -15.44 -2.47 -1.87
C ALA A 27 -14.57 -1.25 -2.21
N THR A 28 -13.63 -1.41 -3.15
CA THR A 28 -12.78 -0.32 -3.63
C THR A 28 -13.60 0.79 -4.27
N ARG A 29 -14.55 0.42 -5.14
CA ARG A 29 -15.42 1.37 -5.84
C ARG A 29 -16.31 2.14 -4.87
N GLU A 30 -16.86 1.46 -3.86
CA GLU A 30 -17.68 2.11 -2.82
C GLU A 30 -16.86 3.13 -2.02
N ALA A 31 -15.64 2.78 -1.61
CA ALA A 31 -14.75 3.71 -0.92
C ALA A 31 -14.43 4.95 -1.79
N LEU A 32 -14.13 4.76 -3.07
CA LEU A 32 -13.87 5.86 -3.99
C LEU A 32 -15.12 6.70 -4.31
N ALA A 33 -16.30 6.10 -4.28
CA ALA A 33 -17.56 6.81 -4.47
C ALA A 33 -17.83 7.82 -3.34
N GLY A 34 -17.26 7.60 -2.15
CA GLY A 34 -17.27 8.56 -1.05
C GLY A 34 -16.53 9.87 -1.36
N LEU A 35 -15.57 9.84 -2.29
CA LEU A 35 -14.84 11.04 -2.74
C LEU A 35 -15.51 11.74 -3.93
N GLY A 36 -16.17 10.99 -4.80
CA GLY A 36 -16.82 11.59 -5.96
C GLY A 36 -17.19 10.59 -7.05
N ARG A 37 -17.38 11.10 -8.27
CA ARG A 37 -17.80 10.27 -9.39
C ARG A 37 -16.68 9.32 -9.83
N VAL A 38 -16.86 8.04 -9.55
CA VAL A 38 -15.96 6.98 -10.02
C VAL A 38 -16.13 6.77 -11.52
N ARG A 39 -15.00 6.75 -12.22
CA ARG A 39 -14.87 6.40 -13.63
C ARG A 39 -14.17 5.05 -13.71
N ASP A 40 -14.68 4.19 -14.57
CA ASP A 40 -13.95 3.00 -15.01
C ASP A 40 -13.27 3.38 -16.34
N PRO A 41 -11.95 3.60 -16.36
CA PRO A 41 -11.26 4.01 -17.57
C PRO A 41 -11.23 2.90 -18.63
N GLY A 42 -11.64 1.66 -18.32
CA GLY A 42 -11.79 0.55 -19.26
C GLY A 42 -10.60 0.35 -20.18
N GLY A 43 -9.65 -0.54 -19.86
CA GLY A 43 -8.55 -0.79 -20.78
C GLY A 43 -7.59 -1.93 -20.47
N LEU A 44 -7.61 -2.91 -21.38
CA LEU A 44 -6.48 -3.70 -21.95
C LEU A 44 -5.27 -4.01 -21.05
N ASP A 45 -5.49 -4.70 -19.94
CA ASP A 45 -4.65 -5.77 -19.42
C ASP A 45 -5.41 -6.33 -18.21
N ALA A 46 -5.50 -7.65 -18.10
CA ALA A 46 -6.51 -8.34 -17.31
C ALA A 46 -6.49 -7.94 -15.81
N GLY A 47 -7.40 -7.03 -15.43
CA GLY A 47 -7.64 -6.54 -14.07
C GLY A 47 -8.61 -5.36 -14.09
N TRP A 48 -9.32 -5.11 -12.98
CA TRP A 48 -10.22 -3.97 -12.83
C TRP A 48 -9.46 -2.70 -12.41
N MET A 49 -10.01 -1.52 -12.77
CA MET A 49 -9.47 -0.22 -12.38
C MET A 49 -10.60 0.75 -12.05
N CYS A 50 -10.45 1.50 -10.96
CA CYS A 50 -11.40 2.55 -10.57
C CYS A 50 -10.66 3.88 -10.39
N THR A 51 -11.11 4.93 -11.06
CA THR A 51 -10.53 6.27 -10.99
C THR A 51 -11.52 7.28 -10.42
N VAL A 52 -11.10 8.09 -9.46
CA VAL A 52 -11.83 9.26 -8.98
C VAL A 52 -10.95 10.51 -9.06
N GLN A 53 -11.56 11.65 -9.34
CA GLN A 53 -10.86 12.94 -9.27
C GLN A 53 -11.20 13.61 -7.93
N TRP A 54 -10.16 14.10 -7.25
CA TRP A 54 -10.29 14.85 -6.01
C TRP A 54 -9.34 16.04 -6.01
N GLY A 55 -9.89 17.26 -5.99
CA GLY A 55 -9.09 18.48 -6.11
C GLY A 55 -8.24 18.49 -7.37
N ASP A 56 -6.94 18.64 -7.19
CA ASP A 56 -5.91 18.64 -8.22
C ASP A 56 -5.24 17.26 -8.45
N PHE A 57 -5.89 16.19 -7.99
CA PHE A 57 -5.45 14.80 -8.21
C PHE A 57 -6.49 13.94 -8.90
N GLU A 58 -5.98 13.00 -9.69
CA GLU A 58 -6.68 11.78 -10.10
C GLU A 58 -6.09 10.63 -9.29
N LEU A 59 -6.96 9.95 -8.54
CA LEU A 59 -6.67 8.75 -7.77
C LEU A 59 -7.20 7.55 -8.55
N THR A 60 -6.32 6.61 -8.87
CA THR A 60 -6.67 5.37 -9.57
C THR A 60 -6.26 4.17 -8.72
N ALA A 61 -7.23 3.32 -8.40
CA ALA A 61 -7.01 2.01 -7.78
C ALA A 61 -6.98 0.92 -8.85
N CYS A 62 -6.02 0.01 -8.75
CA CYS A 62 -5.83 -1.07 -9.70
C CYS A 62 -5.77 -2.44 -8.99
N ALA A 63 -6.39 -3.44 -9.60
CA ALA A 63 -6.18 -4.83 -9.22
C ALA A 63 -4.72 -5.26 -9.41
N GLY A 64 -4.22 -6.14 -8.54
CA GLY A 64 -2.88 -6.70 -8.66
C GLY A 64 -2.78 -7.70 -9.80
N GLY A 65 -1.91 -7.44 -10.78
CA GLY A 65 -1.67 -8.36 -11.89
C GLY A 65 -0.42 -7.99 -12.69
N GLY A 66 0.58 -8.86 -12.68
CA GLY A 66 1.63 -8.87 -13.68
C GLY A 66 1.07 -9.28 -15.04
N ARG A 67 1.80 -8.97 -16.12
CA ARG A 67 1.42 -9.26 -17.53
C ARG A 67 0.62 -10.56 -17.70
N ARG A 68 -0.66 -10.39 -18.05
CA ARG A 68 -1.53 -11.38 -18.72
C ARG A 68 -1.91 -12.63 -17.89
N ASP A 69 -2.68 -12.44 -16.82
CA ASP A 69 -3.48 -13.53 -16.23
C ASP A 69 -4.97 -13.38 -16.63
N PRO A 70 -5.54 -14.27 -17.47
CA PRO A 70 -6.93 -14.21 -17.92
C PRO A 70 -8.00 -14.37 -16.82
N GLN A 71 -7.61 -14.71 -15.59
CA GLN A 71 -8.52 -14.99 -14.46
C GLN A 71 -8.69 -13.79 -13.50
N ALA A 72 -8.47 -12.58 -14.01
CA ALA A 72 -8.32 -11.34 -13.24
C ALA A 72 -9.59 -10.67 -12.69
N GLY A 73 -10.75 -11.32 -12.79
CA GLY A 73 -12.01 -10.76 -12.30
C GLY A 73 -12.08 -10.58 -10.79
N ASP A 74 -11.32 -11.39 -10.04
CA ASP A 74 -11.36 -11.43 -8.57
C ASP A 74 -10.04 -10.97 -7.91
N LEU A 75 -9.15 -10.31 -8.67
CA LEU A 75 -7.87 -9.90 -8.12
C LEU A 75 -8.05 -8.73 -7.14
N PRO A 76 -7.46 -8.79 -5.94
CA PRO A 76 -7.57 -7.71 -4.98
C PRO A 76 -6.81 -6.48 -5.44
N MET A 77 -7.16 -5.32 -4.89
CA MET A 77 -6.42 -4.09 -5.07
C MET A 77 -4.98 -4.26 -4.58
N ALA A 78 -4.01 -3.93 -5.42
CA ALA A 78 -2.59 -4.02 -5.08
C ALA A 78 -1.81 -2.74 -5.38
N GLU A 79 -2.39 -1.82 -6.15
CA GLU A 79 -1.74 -0.57 -6.51
C GLU A 79 -2.71 0.60 -6.46
N VAL A 80 -2.21 1.72 -5.95
CA VAL A 80 -2.85 3.02 -5.99
C VAL A 80 -1.95 3.99 -6.71
N VAL A 81 -2.48 4.68 -7.71
CA VAL A 81 -1.79 5.72 -8.46
C VAL A 81 -2.41 7.06 -8.15
N LEU A 82 -1.61 8.00 -7.65
CA LEU A 82 -1.99 9.39 -7.45
C LEU A 82 -1.26 10.23 -8.48
N SER A 83 -2.00 10.79 -9.43
CA SER A 83 -1.46 11.64 -10.48
C SER A 83 -2.04 13.03 -10.38
N ARG A 84 -1.24 14.05 -10.66
CA ARG A 84 -1.71 15.43 -10.75
C ARG A 84 -2.72 15.53 -11.89
N ALA A 85 -3.95 15.90 -11.58
CA ALA A 85 -4.98 16.13 -12.57
C ALA A 85 -4.54 17.31 -13.43
N GLY A 86 -4.22 17.06 -14.71
CA GLY A 86 -3.89 18.14 -15.64
C GLY A 86 -5.00 19.21 -15.64
N PRO A 87 -4.70 20.49 -15.93
CA PRO A 87 -5.77 21.45 -16.17
C PRO A 87 -6.71 20.87 -17.23
N PRO A 88 -8.04 21.04 -17.09
CA PRO A 88 -9.00 20.47 -18.03
C PRO A 88 -8.59 20.91 -19.44
N ARG A 89 -8.17 19.94 -20.26
CA ARG A 89 -7.80 20.20 -21.64
C ARG A 89 -9.06 20.66 -22.34
N ARG A 90 -9.21 21.97 -22.56
CA ARG A 90 -10.13 22.45 -23.59
C ARG A 90 -9.69 21.75 -24.88
N PRO A 91 -10.54 20.96 -25.56
CA PRO A 91 -10.14 20.30 -26.78
C PRO A 91 -9.81 21.41 -27.79
N LEU A 92 -8.52 21.62 -28.04
CA LEU A 92 -8.10 22.39 -29.20
C LEU A 92 -8.27 21.46 -30.40
N PRO A 93 -9.15 21.78 -31.36
CA PRO A 93 -9.33 20.95 -32.54
C PRO A 93 -8.00 20.87 -33.29
N GLY A 94 -7.54 19.65 -33.57
CA GLY A 94 -6.40 19.39 -34.47
C GLY A 94 -5.09 18.90 -33.84
N ARG A 95 -5.02 18.59 -32.54
CA ARG A 95 -3.84 17.91 -31.97
C ARG A 95 -4.09 16.40 -31.80
N ALA A 96 -3.30 15.62 -32.55
CA ALA A 96 -3.22 14.17 -32.39
C ALA A 96 -2.86 13.78 -30.93
N PRO A 97 -3.32 12.61 -30.45
CA PRO A 97 -2.98 12.14 -29.12
C PRO A 97 -1.45 12.07 -28.97
N VAL A 98 -0.95 12.77 -27.95
CA VAL A 98 0.47 12.79 -27.63
C VAL A 98 0.86 11.40 -27.17
N GLY A 99 1.76 10.75 -27.92
CA GLY A 99 2.29 9.43 -27.58
C GLY A 99 2.97 9.43 -26.21
N ARG A 100 3.01 8.25 -25.55
CA ARG A 100 3.86 7.99 -24.37
C ARG A 100 5.28 8.46 -24.69
N GLY A 101 5.74 9.54 -24.06
CA GLY A 101 7.11 10.04 -24.22
C GLY A 101 7.27 11.57 -24.29
N ALA A 102 6.20 12.35 -24.47
CA ALA A 102 6.31 13.80 -24.28
C ALA A 102 6.33 14.12 -22.78
N PRO A 103 7.28 14.96 -22.30
CA PRO A 103 7.25 15.42 -20.92
C PRO A 103 5.89 16.09 -20.69
N GLY A 104 5.14 15.58 -19.71
CA GLY A 104 3.87 16.17 -19.30
C GLY A 104 4.03 17.65 -18.94
N PRO A 105 2.94 18.41 -18.77
CA PRO A 105 3.03 19.78 -18.30
C PRO A 105 3.86 19.80 -17.02
N GLY A 106 5.03 20.44 -17.05
CA GLY A 106 5.91 20.48 -15.89
C GLY A 106 5.19 21.18 -14.76
N TRP A 107 4.91 20.47 -13.67
CA TRP A 107 4.32 21.06 -12.47
C TRP A 107 5.38 21.94 -11.81
N ARG A 108 5.13 23.25 -11.77
CA ARG A 108 6.08 24.26 -11.26
C ARG A 108 5.72 24.80 -9.88
N GLY A 109 4.68 24.25 -9.25
CA GLY A 109 4.24 24.66 -7.93
C GLY A 109 3.63 23.48 -7.17
N PRO A 110 3.47 23.65 -5.84
CA PRO A 110 2.96 22.61 -4.96
C PRO A 110 1.53 22.23 -5.30
N ALA A 111 1.11 21.07 -4.80
CA ALA A 111 -0.28 20.69 -4.79
C ALA A 111 -1.09 21.47 -3.75
N ALA A 112 -2.37 21.67 -4.04
CA ALA A 112 -3.34 22.21 -3.10
C ALA A 112 -3.75 21.15 -2.06
N VAL A 113 -3.78 19.87 -2.45
CA VAL A 113 -4.07 18.75 -1.55
C VAL A 113 -2.76 18.06 -1.16
N PRO A 114 -2.39 18.00 0.14
CA PRO A 114 -1.22 17.26 0.57
C PRO A 114 -1.38 15.75 0.35
N VAL A 115 -0.30 15.09 -0.06
CA VAL A 115 -0.18 13.62 -0.07
C VAL A 115 1.01 13.26 0.81
N VAL A 116 0.73 12.68 1.96
CA VAL A 116 1.70 12.49 3.02
C VAL A 116 2.16 11.04 3.09
N LEU A 117 3.47 10.81 3.20
CA LEU A 117 4.06 9.52 3.58
C LEU A 117 5.07 9.78 4.69
N ASP A 118 4.92 9.12 5.84
CA ASP A 118 5.81 9.28 7.02
C ASP A 118 6.03 10.75 7.42
N GLY A 119 4.98 11.57 7.31
CA GLY A 119 5.03 13.01 7.61
C GLY A 119 5.59 13.90 6.49
N ILE A 120 6.04 13.33 5.37
CA ILE A 120 6.57 14.05 4.21
C ILE A 120 5.45 14.31 3.20
N ASP A 121 5.18 15.57 2.87
CA ASP A 121 4.27 15.93 1.78
C ASP A 121 4.97 15.78 0.41
N LEU A 122 4.60 14.74 -0.32
CA LEU A 122 5.22 14.35 -1.59
C LEU A 122 4.98 15.36 -2.72
N PHE A 123 3.97 16.23 -2.60
CA PHE A 123 3.64 17.22 -3.64
C PHE A 123 3.70 18.67 -3.12
N GLY A 124 4.11 18.87 -1.87
CA GLY A 124 4.32 20.19 -1.27
C GLY A 124 5.65 20.83 -1.63
N TYR A 125 6.63 20.04 -2.10
CA TYR A 125 8.01 20.47 -2.37
C TYR A 125 8.50 20.02 -3.76
N PRO A 126 9.55 20.66 -4.31
CA PRO A 126 10.19 20.20 -5.55
C PRO A 126 10.61 18.73 -5.47
N ALA A 127 10.53 18.02 -6.59
CA ALA A 127 10.76 16.58 -6.65
C ALA A 127 12.14 16.17 -6.12
N ALA A 128 13.17 16.98 -6.36
CA ALA A 128 14.51 16.71 -5.84
C ALA A 128 14.56 16.72 -4.31
N GLU A 129 13.91 17.69 -3.67
CA GLU A 129 13.86 17.82 -2.21
C GLU A 129 13.06 16.68 -1.57
N VAL A 130 11.94 16.30 -2.18
CA VAL A 130 11.13 15.15 -1.73
C VAL A 130 11.92 13.85 -1.84
N LEU A 131 12.59 13.62 -2.96
CA LEU A 131 13.40 12.40 -3.16
C LEU A 131 14.59 12.34 -2.21
N GLU A 132 15.20 13.48 -1.89
CA GLU A 132 16.27 13.59 -0.88
C GLU A 132 15.71 13.28 0.52
N ALA A 133 14.56 13.83 0.89
CA ALA A 133 13.92 13.60 2.18
C ALA A 133 13.47 12.15 2.38
N LEU A 134 13.06 11.46 1.32
CA LEU A 134 12.73 10.03 1.35
C LEU A 134 13.96 9.13 1.54
N GLY A 135 15.14 9.62 1.14
CA GLY A 135 16.40 8.89 1.26
C GLY A 135 16.48 7.59 0.44
N GLU A 136 17.54 6.83 0.69
CA GLU A 136 17.79 5.52 0.07
C GLU A 136 16.86 4.43 0.61
N ASP A 137 16.39 4.58 1.86
CA ASP A 137 15.48 3.66 2.56
C ASP A 137 14.00 3.91 2.24
N ARG A 138 13.72 4.57 1.11
CA ARG A 138 12.36 4.88 0.67
C ARG A 138 11.49 3.62 0.60
N HIS A 139 10.20 3.77 0.93
CA HIS A 139 9.28 2.64 0.93
C HIS A 139 9.32 1.90 -0.42
N PRO A 140 9.54 0.58 -0.43
CA PRO A 140 9.77 -0.19 -1.65
C PRO A 140 8.53 -0.28 -2.52
N GLY A 141 7.33 -0.10 -1.98
CA GLY A 141 6.10 0.05 -2.77
C GLY A 141 5.92 1.43 -3.43
N LEU A 142 6.73 2.43 -3.07
CA LEU A 142 6.63 3.78 -3.63
C LEU A 142 7.44 3.91 -4.93
N ARG A 143 6.78 4.37 -5.99
CA ARG A 143 7.38 4.66 -7.29
C ARG A 143 7.01 6.08 -7.73
N PRO A 144 7.87 7.06 -7.48
CA PRO A 144 7.67 8.42 -7.99
C PRO A 144 7.78 8.44 -9.51
N GLN A 145 6.86 9.13 -10.18
CA GLN A 145 6.98 9.38 -11.62
C GLN A 145 8.06 10.43 -11.88
N ALA A 146 8.82 10.27 -12.97
CA ALA A 146 9.87 11.19 -13.36
C ALA A 146 9.33 12.63 -13.54
N ALA A 147 9.87 13.55 -12.74
CA ALA A 147 9.61 14.98 -12.86
C ALA A 147 10.58 15.64 -13.84
N VAL A 148 10.19 16.82 -14.34
CA VAL A 148 11.13 17.70 -15.06
C VAL A 148 12.16 18.27 -14.07
N PRO A 149 13.40 18.56 -14.49
CA PRO A 149 14.40 19.18 -13.62
C PRO A 149 13.87 20.49 -12.99
N GLY A 150 13.99 20.61 -11.66
CA GLY A 150 13.47 21.75 -10.89
C GLY A 150 11.94 21.81 -10.79
N GLY A 151 11.23 20.75 -11.19
CA GLY A 151 9.78 20.64 -11.09
C GLY A 151 9.30 19.85 -9.87
N TYR A 152 7.99 19.76 -9.72
CA TYR A 152 7.28 18.99 -8.70
C TYR A 152 6.89 17.62 -9.27
N LEU A 153 6.65 16.65 -8.38
CA LEU A 153 6.23 15.30 -8.79
C LEU A 153 4.92 15.37 -9.60
N PRO A 154 4.86 14.75 -10.79
CA PRO A 154 3.63 14.67 -11.58
C PRO A 154 2.68 13.58 -11.09
N GLY A 155 3.20 12.60 -10.35
CA GLY A 155 2.43 11.50 -9.80
C GLY A 155 3.34 10.51 -9.07
N ILE A 156 2.70 9.60 -8.33
CA ILE A 156 3.32 8.47 -7.67
C ILE A 156 2.46 7.23 -7.92
N SER A 157 3.09 6.06 -7.96
CA SER A 157 2.38 4.82 -7.69
C SER A 157 2.83 4.24 -6.36
N PHE A 158 1.86 3.67 -5.64
CA PHE A 158 2.03 3.11 -4.32
C PHE A 158 1.44 1.72 -4.32
N ARG A 159 2.31 0.74 -4.15
CA ARG A 159 1.96 -0.67 -4.22
C ARG A 159 2.00 -1.30 -2.84
N ASP A 160 1.20 -2.33 -2.68
CA ASP A 160 1.45 -3.39 -1.71
C ASP A 160 2.63 -4.23 -2.20
N GLU A 161 3.81 -3.61 -2.25
CA GLU A 161 5.03 -4.37 -2.45
C GLU A 161 5.43 -4.82 -1.04
N PRO A 162 5.48 -6.14 -0.77
CA PRO A 162 6.09 -6.60 0.46
C PRO A 162 7.48 -5.97 0.53
N PRO A 163 7.97 -5.58 1.73
CA PRO A 163 9.33 -5.09 1.85
C PRO A 163 10.26 -6.02 1.09
N PRO A 164 11.25 -5.51 0.33
CA PRO A 164 12.12 -6.33 -0.49
C PRO A 164 12.60 -7.42 0.43
N GLU A 165 12.37 -8.69 0.06
CA GLU A 165 12.66 -9.85 0.88
C GLU A 165 14.06 -9.70 1.48
N SER A 166 14.13 -9.13 2.69
CA SER A 166 15.38 -8.89 3.38
C SER A 166 15.59 -10.14 4.20
N GLY A 167 15.91 -11.22 3.47
CA GLY A 167 16.02 -12.57 4.02
C GLY A 167 14.71 -13.10 4.58
N ALA A 168 14.74 -14.37 4.98
CA ALA A 168 13.70 -14.90 5.86
C ALA A 168 13.45 -13.93 7.03
N PRO A 169 12.22 -13.82 7.56
CA PRO A 169 11.98 -13.10 8.81
C PRO A 169 13.07 -13.45 9.82
N ASP A 170 13.64 -12.45 10.51
CA ASP A 170 14.67 -12.69 11.53
C ASP A 170 14.04 -13.43 12.72
N LEU A 171 14.00 -14.75 12.59
CA LEU A 171 13.46 -15.69 13.57
C LEU A 171 14.42 -15.86 14.74
N ALA A 172 15.67 -15.39 14.66
CA ALA A 172 16.69 -15.61 15.68
C ALA A 172 16.26 -15.04 17.05
N ARG A 173 15.46 -13.98 17.05
CA ARG A 173 14.90 -13.38 18.28
C ARG A 173 13.81 -14.21 18.94
N TYR A 174 13.22 -15.15 18.22
CA TYR A 174 12.08 -15.97 18.67
C TYR A 174 12.43 -17.46 18.75
N GLU A 175 13.60 -17.88 18.23
CA GLU A 175 14.00 -19.28 18.08
C GLU A 175 13.95 -20.07 19.39
N ASP A 176 14.29 -19.43 20.52
CA ASP A 176 14.21 -20.04 21.85
C ASP A 176 12.79 -20.52 22.19
N MET A 177 11.74 -19.92 21.60
CA MET A 177 10.34 -20.24 21.92
C MET A 177 9.91 -21.63 21.47
N TRP A 178 10.60 -22.23 20.49
CA TRP A 178 10.32 -23.58 19.99
C TRP A 178 11.54 -24.50 20.01
N THR A 179 12.68 -24.03 20.53
CA THR A 179 13.90 -24.83 20.70
C THR A 179 14.19 -25.07 22.18
N THR A 180 14.85 -24.14 22.86
CA THR A 180 15.38 -24.29 24.23
C THR A 180 14.35 -23.97 25.31
N GLY A 181 13.48 -22.99 25.07
CA GLY A 181 12.45 -22.49 25.98
C GLY A 181 11.06 -23.05 25.68
N ARG A 182 10.92 -24.06 24.82
CA ARG A 182 9.62 -24.60 24.35
C ARG A 182 8.61 -24.83 25.48
N ASP A 183 9.06 -25.41 26.59
CA ASP A 183 8.18 -25.83 27.68
C ASP A 183 7.69 -24.63 28.52
N ASP A 184 8.29 -23.44 28.35
CA ASP A 184 7.90 -22.17 28.98
C ASP A 184 6.80 -21.42 28.22
N TRP A 185 6.46 -21.86 27.00
CA TRP A 185 5.48 -21.19 26.13
C TRP A 185 4.25 -22.07 25.85
N GLN A 186 3.13 -21.41 25.58
CA GLN A 186 1.89 -22.01 25.12
C GLN A 186 1.25 -21.16 24.01
N LEU A 187 0.46 -21.81 23.16
CA LEU A 187 -0.35 -21.18 22.14
C LEU A 187 -1.81 -21.19 22.60
N GLU A 188 -2.42 -20.02 22.78
CA GLU A 188 -3.83 -19.90 23.11
C GLU A 188 -4.64 -19.75 21.83
N ARG A 189 -5.61 -20.64 21.62
CA ARG A 189 -6.45 -20.61 20.42
C ARG A 189 -7.50 -19.50 20.54
N THR A 190 -7.55 -18.62 19.54
CA THR A 190 -8.55 -17.55 19.43
C THR A 190 -9.43 -17.75 18.19
N GLY A 191 -10.48 -16.94 18.06
CA GLY A 191 -11.37 -16.97 16.89
C GLY A 191 -10.67 -16.65 15.55
N SER A 192 -9.51 -16.00 15.59
CA SER A 192 -8.75 -15.58 14.41
C SER A 192 -7.37 -16.23 14.26
N GLY A 193 -6.96 -17.13 15.17
CA GLY A 193 -5.63 -17.77 15.10
C GLY A 193 -5.10 -18.22 16.46
N TYR A 194 -3.80 -18.04 16.69
CA TYR A 194 -3.13 -18.37 17.94
C TYR A 194 -2.48 -17.14 18.56
N LEU A 195 -2.60 -17.01 19.88
CA LEU A 195 -1.83 -16.05 20.68
C LEU A 195 -0.67 -16.76 21.34
N VAL A 196 0.51 -16.16 21.29
CA VAL A 196 1.70 -16.72 21.95
C VAL A 196 1.81 -16.18 23.37
N VAL A 197 1.84 -17.09 24.34
CA VAL A 197 1.77 -16.77 25.77
C VAL A 197 2.86 -17.51 26.54
N ARG A 198 3.49 -16.83 27.50
CA ARG A 198 4.46 -17.44 28.42
C ARG A 198 3.73 -18.02 29.63
N LYS A 199 4.06 -19.25 30.03
CA LYS A 199 3.46 -19.90 31.19
C LYS A 199 3.86 -19.18 32.48
N GLY A 200 2.87 -18.83 33.30
CA GLY A 200 3.09 -18.29 34.65
C GLY A 200 3.23 -16.76 34.76
N ASP A 201 3.27 -16.02 33.66
CA ASP A 201 3.15 -14.55 33.67
C ASP A 201 1.66 -14.13 33.62
N PRO A 202 1.24 -13.04 34.30
CA PRO A 202 -0.04 -12.39 34.02
C PRO A 202 -0.08 -12.01 32.52
N PRO A 203 -1.24 -12.01 31.84
CA PRO A 203 -1.33 -12.09 30.38
C PRO A 203 -0.60 -10.95 29.68
N MET A 204 0.67 -11.16 29.41
CA MET A 204 1.51 -10.35 28.54
C MET A 204 1.45 -11.04 27.18
N HIS A 205 0.52 -10.59 26.35
CA HIS A 205 0.42 -11.03 24.97
C HIS A 205 1.65 -10.53 24.23
N LEU A 206 2.49 -11.43 23.72
CA LEU A 206 3.55 -11.04 22.80
C LEU A 206 2.88 -10.63 21.47
N LEU A 207 2.67 -9.33 21.29
CA LEU A 207 2.12 -8.80 20.05
C LEU A 207 3.23 -8.73 19.00
N ILE A 208 3.22 -9.69 18.07
CA ILE A 208 4.05 -9.64 16.88
C ILE A 208 3.24 -8.87 15.82
N CYS A 209 3.53 -7.57 15.64
CA CYS A 209 2.77 -6.67 14.76
C CYS A 209 2.94 -6.93 13.25
N HIS A 210 3.60 -8.03 12.87
CA HIS A 210 3.86 -8.39 11.49
C HIS A 210 3.27 -9.78 11.20
N ASP A 211 2.17 -9.83 10.46
CA ASP A 211 1.34 -11.03 10.29
C ASP A 211 2.14 -12.23 9.77
N ALA A 212 2.95 -12.07 8.72
CA ALA A 212 3.77 -13.17 8.18
C ALA A 212 4.84 -13.70 9.16
N LEU A 213 5.39 -12.84 10.04
CA LEU A 213 6.33 -13.24 11.08
C LEU A 213 5.59 -13.98 12.20
N ALA A 214 4.41 -13.49 12.59
CA ALA A 214 3.56 -14.13 13.58
C ALA A 214 3.17 -15.55 13.13
N ASP A 215 2.73 -15.69 11.86
CA ASP A 215 2.38 -16.98 11.27
C ASP A 215 3.57 -17.94 11.25
N GLN A 216 4.76 -17.47 10.89
CA GLN A 216 5.95 -18.32 10.83
C GLN A 216 6.43 -18.76 12.23
N VAL A 217 6.35 -17.87 13.23
CA VAL A 217 6.64 -18.21 14.64
C VAL A 217 5.65 -19.26 15.15
N VAL A 218 4.35 -19.06 14.92
CA VAL A 218 3.30 -20.01 15.30
C VAL A 218 3.51 -21.37 14.61
N ALA A 219 3.82 -21.38 13.32
CA ALA A 219 4.09 -22.61 12.57
C ALA A 219 5.28 -23.40 13.16
N ASN A 220 6.37 -22.70 13.52
CA ASN A 220 7.54 -23.34 14.13
C ASN A 220 7.24 -23.88 15.53
N MET A 221 6.48 -23.14 16.34
CA MET A 221 6.03 -23.58 17.66
C MET A 221 5.14 -24.83 17.59
N LEU A 222 4.20 -24.87 16.64
CA LEU A 222 3.38 -26.05 16.37
C LEU A 222 4.23 -27.25 15.92
N ALA A 223 5.19 -27.03 15.01
CA ALA A 223 6.08 -28.09 14.53
C ALA A 223 6.98 -28.66 15.64
N ALA A 224 7.39 -27.84 16.60
CA ALA A 224 8.17 -28.26 17.76
C ALA A 224 7.34 -28.91 18.88
N GLY A 225 6.01 -28.90 18.76
CA GLY A 225 5.09 -29.46 19.74
C GLY A 225 4.89 -28.59 20.98
N VAL A 226 4.93 -27.26 20.82
CA VAL A 226 4.50 -26.33 21.88
C VAL A 226 3.02 -26.59 22.23
N GLU A 227 2.70 -26.52 23.51
CA GLU A 227 1.37 -26.80 24.04
C GLU A 227 0.33 -25.82 23.49
N VAL A 228 -0.81 -26.34 23.02
CA VAL A 228 -1.95 -25.54 22.56
C VAL A 228 -3.06 -25.64 23.59
N VAL A 229 -3.49 -24.50 24.12
CA VAL A 229 -4.56 -24.42 25.12
C VAL A 229 -5.78 -23.69 24.53
N ALA A 230 -6.97 -24.05 25.01
CA ALA A 230 -8.17 -23.27 24.74
C ALA A 230 -8.12 -22.02 25.63
N GLY A 231 -8.14 -20.83 25.01
CA GLY A 231 -8.31 -19.56 25.71
C GLY A 231 -9.72 -19.39 26.28
#